data_AF-A0A350UM60-F1
#
_entry.id   AF-A0A350UM60-F1
#
_cell.length_a   1.000
_cell.length_b   1.000
_cell.length_c   1.000
_cell.angle_alpha   90.00
_cell.angle_beta   90.00
_cell.angle_gamma   90.00
#
_symmetry.space_group_name_H-M   'P 1'
#
loop_
_entity.id
_entity.type
_entity.pdbx_description
1 polymer ?
#
loop_
_entity_poly.entity_id
_entity_poly.type
_entity_poly.pdbx_seq_one_letter_code
_entity_poly.pdbx_strand_id
1 'polypeptide(L)'
;NRRYRCLDFDYTEAADVEQPAGAFLLVRREAWMRVGGFDEGFHPLWFEDVDFLKRMRDAGYGTRYLPGARARHVGADSIGQLEWGARQLYWCGSLLRYTVRHFRLPEVVVVAGAVVLGSMPRAVTGMIRRRSIQPLGVYGQVVRLTLGCLRTGRSQSGGAPVEARCADDVRSRM
;
A
#
# COMPACT_ATOMS: atom_id res chain seq x y z
N ASN A 1 9.80 -18.73 4.46
CA ASN A 1 8.73 -17.94 3.81
C ASN A 1 7.44 -18.76 3.57
N ARG A 2 7.18 -19.87 4.29
CA ARG A 2 5.93 -20.65 4.12
C ARG A 2 4.74 -19.98 4.78
N ARG A 3 4.87 -19.65 6.07
CA ARG A 3 3.88 -18.92 6.88
C ARG A 3 3.43 -17.60 6.28
N TYR A 4 4.36 -16.78 5.80
CA TYR A 4 4.04 -15.50 5.13
C TYR A 4 3.21 -15.68 3.85
N ARG A 5 3.44 -16.78 3.12
CA ARG A 5 2.68 -17.12 1.91
C ARG A 5 1.43 -17.97 2.20
N CYS A 6 1.12 -18.22 3.48
CA CYS A 6 0.05 -19.10 3.92
C CYS A 6 0.08 -20.51 3.27
N LEU A 7 1.28 -21.03 2.95
CA LEU A 7 1.43 -22.36 2.32
C LEU A 7 1.23 -23.53 3.31
N ASP A 8 1.08 -23.20 4.58
CA ASP A 8 0.83 -24.05 5.73
C ASP A 8 -0.55 -23.77 6.36
N PHE A 9 -1.36 -22.93 5.72
CA PHE A 9 -2.69 -22.58 6.19
C PHE A 9 -3.72 -23.65 5.77
N ASP A 10 -4.49 -24.16 6.71
CA ASP A 10 -5.61 -25.05 6.41
C ASP A 10 -6.84 -24.24 5.98
N TYR A 11 -7.12 -24.25 4.67
CA TYR A 11 -8.25 -23.55 4.08
C TYR A 11 -9.60 -24.24 4.30
N THR A 12 -9.63 -25.38 4.99
CA THR A 12 -10.88 -26.09 5.32
C THR A 12 -11.45 -25.66 6.68
N GLU A 13 -10.65 -24.98 7.51
CA GLU A 13 -11.03 -24.57 8.86
C GLU A 13 -11.11 -23.05 9.03
N ALA A 14 -11.91 -22.61 10.00
CA ALA A 14 -12.05 -21.20 10.34
C ALA A 14 -10.96 -20.77 11.32
N ALA A 15 -10.10 -19.84 10.91
CA ALA A 15 -8.95 -19.40 11.70
C ALA A 15 -8.83 -17.87 11.76
N ASP A 16 -8.20 -17.37 12.81
CA ASP A 16 -7.84 -15.96 12.91
C ASP A 16 -6.69 -15.66 11.95
N VAL A 17 -6.82 -14.56 11.21
CA VAL A 17 -5.88 -14.14 10.18
C VAL A 17 -5.52 -12.68 10.38
N GLU A 18 -4.31 -12.31 9.95
CA GLU A 18 -3.82 -10.96 10.23
C GLU A 18 -4.24 -9.92 9.22
N GLN A 19 -4.03 -10.25 7.95
CA GLN A 19 -4.22 -9.34 6.83
C GLN A 19 -4.68 -10.17 5.61
N PRO A 20 -5.97 -10.54 5.51
CA PRO A 20 -6.52 -11.04 4.26
C PRO A 20 -6.58 -9.93 3.21
N ALA A 21 -6.66 -10.29 1.93
CA ALA A 21 -6.90 -9.33 0.87
C ALA A 21 -8.29 -8.68 1.01
N GLY A 22 -8.39 -7.38 0.71
CA GLY A 22 -9.63 -6.61 0.73
C GLY A 22 -10.70 -7.02 -0.31
N ALA A 23 -10.42 -8.06 -1.12
CA ALA A 23 -11.30 -8.51 -2.20
C ALA A 23 -12.66 -9.03 -1.73
N PHE A 24 -12.74 -9.60 -0.52
CA PHE A 24 -13.99 -10.05 0.06
C PHE A 24 -13.93 -9.98 1.59
N LEU A 25 -14.44 -8.87 2.14
CA LEU A 25 -14.51 -8.62 3.58
C LEU A 25 -15.96 -8.37 3.99
N LEU A 26 -16.37 -8.98 5.10
CA LEU A 26 -17.59 -8.63 5.80
C LEU A 26 -17.21 -7.95 7.11
N VAL A 27 -17.61 -6.69 7.27
CA VAL A 27 -17.22 -5.85 8.41
C VAL A 27 -18.46 -5.43 9.19
N ARG A 28 -18.38 -5.53 10.53
CA ARG A 28 -19.41 -4.97 11.41
C ARG A 28 -19.49 -3.46 11.21
N ARG A 29 -20.69 -2.91 11.03
CA ARG A 29 -20.90 -1.47 10.81
C ARG A 29 -20.26 -0.61 11.90
N GLU A 30 -20.39 -1.01 13.16
CA GLU A 30 -19.79 -0.30 14.30
C GLU A 30 -18.26 -0.22 14.21
N ALA A 31 -17.61 -1.31 13.79
CA ALA A 31 -16.16 -1.36 13.65
C ALA A 31 -15.70 -0.51 12.46
N TRP A 32 -16.42 -0.58 11.33
CA TRP A 32 -16.18 0.27 10.17
C TRP A 32 -16.22 1.77 10.53
N MET A 33 -17.27 2.19 11.22
CA MET A 33 -17.44 3.58 11.66
C MET A 33 -16.36 3.98 12.66
N ARG A 34 -16.00 3.10 13.59
CA ARG A 34 -15.00 3.37 14.63
C ARG A 34 -13.61 3.64 14.05
N VAL A 35 -13.23 2.94 12.99
CA VAL A 35 -11.91 3.13 12.36
C VAL A 35 -11.93 4.16 11.23
N GLY A 36 -13.12 4.60 10.80
CA GLY A 36 -13.28 5.59 9.72
C GLY A 36 -13.20 5.00 8.30
N GLY A 37 -13.49 3.71 8.12
CA GLY A 37 -13.47 3.06 6.79
C GLY A 37 -12.08 3.01 6.13
N PHE A 38 -12.05 2.89 4.79
CA PHE A 38 -10.81 2.96 4.02
C PHE A 38 -10.27 4.39 3.94
N ASP A 39 -8.95 4.53 3.94
CA ASP A 39 -8.30 5.83 3.72
C ASP A 39 -8.23 6.12 2.20
N GLU A 40 -9.01 7.10 1.75
CA GLU A 40 -9.08 7.52 0.35
C GLU A 40 -7.77 8.12 -0.20
N GLY A 41 -6.79 8.38 0.67
CA GLY A 41 -5.45 8.78 0.26
C GLY A 41 -4.63 7.66 -0.39
N PHE A 42 -5.06 6.39 -0.25
CA PHE A 42 -4.56 5.28 -1.06
C PHE A 42 -5.29 5.25 -2.41
N HIS A 43 -4.90 6.17 -3.30
CA HIS A 43 -5.54 6.34 -4.60
C HIS A 43 -4.55 6.07 -5.74
N PRO A 44 -4.94 5.37 -6.82
CA PRO A 44 -6.23 4.69 -7.03
C PRO A 44 -6.32 3.29 -6.41
N LEU A 45 -5.21 2.71 -5.94
CA LEU A 45 -5.19 1.38 -5.30
C LEU A 45 -3.88 1.12 -4.53
N TRP A 46 -3.84 -0.05 -3.90
CA TRP A 46 -2.78 -0.63 -3.07
C TRP A 46 -2.66 -0.05 -1.66
N PHE A 47 -2.47 -0.95 -0.69
CA PHE A 47 -2.29 -0.68 0.74
C PHE A 47 -3.50 -0.12 1.49
N GLU A 48 -4.62 0.16 0.80
CA GLU A 48 -5.86 0.61 1.43
C GLU A 48 -6.42 -0.45 2.40
N ASP A 49 -6.37 -1.72 2.00
CA ASP A 49 -6.84 -2.85 2.78
C ASP A 49 -5.87 -3.24 3.90
N VAL A 50 -4.56 -3.17 3.62
CA VAL A 50 -3.49 -3.36 4.61
C VAL A 50 -3.62 -2.31 5.73
N ASP A 51 -3.77 -1.04 5.37
CA ASP A 51 -3.97 0.06 6.32
C ASP A 51 -5.24 -0.11 7.15
N PHE A 52 -6.36 -0.43 6.48
CA PHE A 52 -7.64 -0.63 7.14
C PHE A 52 -7.60 -1.78 8.15
N LEU A 53 -7.08 -2.95 7.77
CA LEU A 53 -7.01 -4.11 8.65
C LEU A 53 -6.01 -3.89 9.81
N LYS A 54 -4.95 -3.13 9.58
CA LYS A 54 -4.06 -2.68 10.66
C LYS A 54 -4.79 -1.79 11.65
N ARG A 55 -5.52 -0.76 11.19
CA ARG A 55 -6.32 0.11 12.07
C ARG A 55 -7.40 -0.64 12.83
N MET A 56 -8.04 -1.63 12.20
CA MET A 56 -8.99 -2.53 12.86
C MET A 56 -8.33 -3.30 14.01
N ARG A 57 -7.15 -3.88 13.78
CA ARG A 57 -6.36 -4.57 14.81
C ARG A 57 -5.97 -3.62 15.94
N ASP A 58 -5.45 -2.45 15.61
CA ASP A 58 -5.01 -1.46 16.60
C ASP A 58 -6.20 -0.93 17.44
N ALA A 59 -7.42 -0.96 16.88
CA ALA A 59 -8.67 -0.67 17.59
C ALA A 59 -9.24 -1.85 18.40
N GLY A 60 -8.55 -2.99 18.44
CA GLY A 60 -8.91 -4.18 19.22
C GLY A 60 -9.81 -5.20 18.48
N TYR A 61 -10.02 -5.04 17.17
CA TYR A 61 -10.81 -6.00 16.38
C TYR A 61 -9.93 -7.11 15.80
N GLY A 62 -10.41 -8.35 15.91
CA GLY A 62 -9.84 -9.51 15.21
C GLY A 62 -10.40 -9.66 13.80
N THR A 63 -9.65 -10.33 12.93
CA THR A 63 -10.11 -10.75 11.60
C THR A 63 -10.10 -12.26 11.52
N ARG A 64 -11.19 -12.86 11.01
CA ARG A 64 -11.36 -14.30 10.94
C ARG A 64 -11.66 -14.75 9.53
N TYR A 65 -10.93 -15.75 9.06
CA TYR A 65 -11.21 -16.46 7.82
C TYR A 65 -12.35 -17.46 8.03
N LEU A 66 -13.30 -17.51 7.09
CA LEU A 66 -14.45 -18.41 7.12
C LEU A 66 -14.51 -19.22 5.82
N PRO A 67 -14.22 -20.54 5.83
CA PRO A 67 -14.13 -21.35 4.61
C PRO A 67 -15.49 -21.53 3.89
N GLY A 68 -16.60 -21.33 4.60
CA GLY A 68 -17.96 -21.38 4.06
C GLY A 68 -18.38 -20.12 3.29
N ALA A 69 -17.71 -18.98 3.51
CA ALA A 69 -18.00 -17.73 2.80
C ALA A 69 -17.05 -17.59 1.60
N ARG A 70 -17.56 -17.82 0.39
CA ARG A 70 -16.75 -17.87 -0.84
C ARG A 70 -17.23 -16.86 -1.88
N ALA A 71 -16.28 -16.17 -2.50
CA ALA A 71 -16.49 -15.28 -3.63
C ALA A 71 -15.42 -15.53 -4.70
N ARG A 72 -15.76 -15.37 -5.98
CA ARG A 72 -14.80 -15.48 -7.08
C ARG A 72 -14.11 -14.14 -7.29
N HIS A 73 -12.79 -14.10 -7.15
CA HIS A 73 -11.97 -12.94 -7.47
C HIS A 73 -11.27 -13.18 -8.82
N VAL A 74 -11.59 -12.39 -9.84
CA VAL A 74 -10.99 -12.50 -11.19
C VAL A 74 -9.51 -12.09 -11.18
N GLY A 75 -9.15 -11.14 -10.32
CA GLY A 75 -7.79 -10.65 -10.14
C GLY A 75 -7.39 -9.63 -11.21
N ALA A 76 -6.73 -8.54 -10.79
CA ALA A 76 -6.13 -7.52 -11.65
C ALA A 76 -7.05 -6.83 -12.68
N ASP A 77 -8.37 -6.99 -12.59
CA ASP A 77 -9.33 -6.43 -13.54
C ASP A 77 -9.24 -4.89 -13.61
N SER A 78 -9.28 -4.23 -12.44
CA SER A 78 -9.11 -2.78 -12.34
C SER A 78 -7.68 -2.29 -12.62
N ILE A 79 -6.68 -3.18 -12.53
CA ILE A 79 -5.27 -2.85 -12.79
C ILE A 79 -4.98 -2.90 -14.29
N GLY A 80 -5.69 -3.76 -15.03
CA GLY A 80 -5.46 -4.00 -16.46
C GLY A 80 -5.49 -2.74 -17.32
N GLN A 81 -6.28 -1.74 -16.92
CA GLN A 81 -6.47 -0.48 -17.63
C GLN A 81 -5.41 0.59 -17.33
N LEU A 82 -4.59 0.41 -16.29
CA LEU A 82 -3.60 1.41 -15.90
C LEU A 82 -2.33 1.32 -16.76
N GLU A 83 -1.78 2.46 -17.15
CA GLU A 83 -0.47 2.54 -17.78
C GLU A 83 0.63 1.99 -16.86
N TRP A 84 1.65 1.34 -17.45
CA TRP A 84 2.71 0.68 -16.67
C TRP A 84 3.43 1.64 -15.71
N GLY A 85 3.72 2.86 -16.17
CA GLY A 85 4.39 3.88 -15.35
C GLY A 85 3.54 4.32 -14.17
N ALA A 86 2.24 4.54 -14.41
CA ALA A 86 1.27 4.90 -13.39
C ALA A 86 1.17 3.80 -12.32
N ARG A 87 1.13 2.52 -12.72
CA ARG A 87 1.13 1.39 -11.78
C ARG A 87 2.34 1.43 -10.82
N GLN A 88 3.54 1.73 -11.34
CA GLN A 88 4.73 1.82 -10.49
C GLN A 88 4.65 2.98 -9.50
N LEU A 89 4.19 4.15 -9.96
CA LEU A 89 4.07 5.35 -9.12
C LEU A 89 3.04 5.16 -8.02
N TYR A 90 1.86 4.64 -8.36
CA TYR A 90 0.79 4.37 -7.40
C TYR A 90 1.23 3.34 -6.37
N TRP A 91 1.85 2.23 -6.80
CA TRP A 91 2.33 1.21 -5.86
C TRP A 91 3.39 1.77 -4.90
N CYS A 92 4.38 2.50 -5.43
CA CYS A 92 5.42 3.12 -4.60
C CYS A 92 4.86 4.20 -3.67
N GLY A 93 3.97 5.06 -4.17
CA GLY A 93 3.33 6.12 -3.40
C GLY A 93 2.50 5.56 -2.24
N SER A 94 1.66 4.55 -2.51
CA SER A 94 0.87 3.87 -1.49
C SER A 94 1.74 3.14 -0.47
N LEU A 95 2.80 2.44 -0.89
CA LEU A 95 3.76 1.83 0.03
C LEU A 95 4.39 2.89 0.96
N LEU A 96 4.88 4.00 0.39
CA LEU A 96 5.52 5.06 1.18
C LEU A 96 4.52 5.69 2.16
N ARG A 97 3.28 5.97 1.73
CA ARG A 97 2.21 6.46 2.61
C ARG A 97 1.96 5.51 3.78
N TYR A 98 1.78 4.21 3.50
CA TYR A 98 1.59 3.20 4.53
C TYR A 98 2.79 3.16 5.50
N THR A 99 4.02 3.22 4.98
CA THR A 99 5.22 3.18 5.82
C THR A 99 5.35 4.39 6.72
N VAL A 100 5.12 5.61 6.20
CA VAL A 100 5.16 6.85 6.99
C VAL A 100 4.11 6.84 8.10
N ARG A 101 2.94 6.24 7.84
CA ARG A 101 1.84 6.18 8.81
C ARG A 101 2.11 5.21 9.97
N HIS A 102 2.73 4.07 9.68
CA HIS A 102 2.76 2.94 10.62
C HIS A 102 4.14 2.57 11.15
N PHE A 103 5.22 3.12 10.58
CA PHE A 103 6.60 2.77 10.93
C PHE A 103 7.38 3.95 11.52
N ARG A 104 8.49 3.63 12.20
CA ARG A 104 9.39 4.63 12.78
C ARG A 104 10.32 5.19 11.70
N LEU A 105 10.87 6.38 11.94
CA LEU A 105 11.73 7.08 10.96
C LEU A 105 12.88 6.21 10.40
N PRO A 106 13.64 5.43 11.20
CA PRO A 106 14.70 4.57 10.64
C PRO A 106 14.15 3.51 9.68
N GLU A 107 12.99 2.93 9.99
CA GLU A 107 12.33 1.92 9.15
C GLU A 107 11.82 2.56 7.86
N VAL A 108 11.25 3.77 7.94
CA VAL A 108 10.85 4.55 6.76
C VAL A 108 12.05 4.84 5.87
N VAL A 109 13.21 5.23 6.44
CA VAL A 109 14.45 5.45 5.69
C VAL A 109 14.94 4.17 5.01
N VAL A 110 14.87 3.04 5.71
CA VAL A 110 15.25 1.73 5.13
C VAL A 110 14.34 1.36 3.97
N VAL A 111 13.02 1.49 4.12
CA VAL A 111 12.06 1.17 3.05
C VAL A 111 12.22 2.14 1.87
N ALA A 112 12.36 3.43 2.15
CA ALA A 112 12.67 4.46 1.16
C ALA A 112 13.93 4.11 0.36
N GLY A 113 15.02 3.75 1.04
CA GLY A 113 16.26 3.31 0.42
C GLY A 113 16.07 2.06 -0.43
N ALA A 114 15.33 1.06 0.06
CA ALA A 114 15.03 -0.17 -0.68
C ALA A 114 14.20 0.10 -1.95
N VAL A 115 13.23 1.02 -1.90
CA VAL A 115 12.44 1.43 -3.07
C VAL A 115 13.33 2.10 -4.12
N VAL A 116 14.24 2.98 -3.71
CA VAL A 116 15.19 3.65 -4.62
C VAL A 116 16.19 2.66 -5.21
N LEU A 117 16.79 1.80 -4.38
CA LEU A 117 17.75 0.79 -4.87
C LEU A 117 17.07 -0.22 -5.79
N GLY A 118 15.84 -0.64 -5.46
CA GLY A 118 15.05 -1.58 -6.26
C GLY A 118 14.51 -0.98 -7.56
N SER A 119 14.38 0.34 -7.67
CA SER A 119 13.91 1.01 -8.89
C SER A 119 14.99 1.12 -9.96
N MET A 120 16.26 1.26 -9.58
CA MET A 120 17.38 1.39 -10.53
C MET A 120 17.53 0.23 -11.52
N PRO A 121 17.60 -1.05 -11.10
CA PRO A 121 17.71 -2.15 -12.05
C PRO A 121 16.44 -2.31 -12.90
N ARG A 122 15.27 -1.96 -12.37
CA ARG A 122 14.02 -1.97 -13.15
C ARG A 122 13.97 -0.85 -14.18
N ALA A 123 14.55 0.31 -13.90
CA ALA A 123 14.70 1.41 -14.85
C ALA A 123 15.59 0.96 -16.01
N VAL A 124 16.76 0.40 -15.71
CA VAL A 124 17.73 -0.09 -16.71
C VAL A 124 17.12 -1.21 -17.56
N THR A 125 16.52 -2.22 -16.91
CA THR A 125 15.86 -3.33 -17.63
C THR A 125 14.68 -2.84 -18.47
N GLY A 126 13.90 -1.89 -17.94
CA GLY A 126 12.79 -1.26 -18.65
C GLY A 126 13.25 -0.52 -19.90
N MET A 127 14.35 0.23 -19.81
CA MET A 127 14.94 0.93 -20.95
C MET A 127 15.41 -0.03 -22.03
N ILE A 128 16.13 -1.10 -21.65
CA ILE A 128 16.63 -2.11 -22.59
C ILE A 128 15.47 -2.81 -23.29
N ARG A 129 14.45 -3.22 -22.53
CA ARG A 129 13.31 -4.00 -23.04
C ARG A 129 12.33 -3.17 -23.87
N ARG A 130 12.16 -1.88 -23.56
CA ARG A 130 11.24 -0.97 -24.28
C ARG A 130 11.94 -0.08 -25.31
N ARG A 131 13.27 -0.12 -25.41
CA ARG A 131 14.10 0.80 -26.21
C ARG A 131 13.68 2.27 -26.07
N SER A 132 13.32 2.67 -24.84
CA SER A 132 12.74 3.98 -24.55
C SER A 132 13.27 4.50 -23.22
N ILE A 133 13.44 5.81 -23.11
CA ILE A 133 13.87 6.51 -21.88
C ILE A 133 12.71 6.78 -20.90
N GLN A 134 11.46 6.49 -21.28
CA GLN A 134 10.28 6.67 -20.41
C GLN A 134 10.43 6.06 -18.99
N PRO A 135 11.03 4.87 -18.80
CA PRO A 135 11.26 4.30 -17.48
C PRO A 135 12.11 5.18 -16.55
N LEU A 136 13.06 5.96 -17.08
CA LEU A 136 13.86 6.89 -16.27
C LEU A 136 13.00 7.99 -15.67
N GLY A 137 12.03 8.52 -16.41
CA GLY A 137 11.10 9.54 -15.93
C GLY A 137 10.25 9.02 -14.76
N VAL A 138 9.70 7.81 -14.91
CA VAL A 138 8.89 7.14 -13.88
C VAL A 138 9.69 6.91 -12.60
N TYR A 139 10.89 6.33 -12.71
CA TYR A 139 11.70 6.06 -11.52
C TYR A 139 12.35 7.32 -10.93
N GLY A 140 12.60 8.34 -11.73
CA GLY A 140 12.96 9.68 -11.24
C GLY A 140 11.85 10.32 -10.40
N GLN A 141 10.58 10.15 -10.81
CA GLN A 141 9.42 10.57 -10.01
C GLN A 141 9.30 9.76 -8.71
N VAL A 142 9.54 8.43 -8.74
CA VAL A 142 9.59 7.60 -7.52
C VAL A 142 10.65 8.12 -6.54
N VAL A 143 11.86 8.42 -7.00
CA VAL A 143 12.93 8.97 -6.14
C VAL A 143 12.50 10.31 -5.53
N ARG A 144 11.86 11.18 -6.33
CA ARG A 144 11.36 12.47 -5.84
C ARG A 144 10.29 12.31 -4.75
N LEU A 145 9.34 11.38 -4.94
CA LEU A 145 8.32 11.05 -3.93
C LEU A 145 8.97 10.58 -2.63
N THR A 146 9.92 9.65 -2.72
CA THR A 146 10.68 9.16 -1.57
C THR A 146 11.39 10.28 -0.81
N LEU A 147 12.09 11.18 -1.52
CA LEU A 147 12.76 12.33 -0.90
C LEU A 147 11.77 13.31 -0.26
N GLY A 148 10.59 13.48 -0.86
CA GLY A 148 9.50 14.28 -0.29
C GLY A 148 9.04 13.72 1.05
N CYS A 149 8.72 12.42 1.12
CA CYS A 149 8.30 11.74 2.35
C CYS A 149 9.31 11.89 3.49
N LEU A 150 10.61 11.75 3.20
CA LEU A 150 11.68 11.89 4.19
C LEU A 150 11.85 13.32 4.70
N ARG A 151 11.63 14.34 3.85
CA ARG A 151 11.72 15.75 4.23
C ARG A 151 10.54 16.23 5.08
N THR A 152 9.34 15.69 4.83
CA THR A 152 8.13 16.02 5.59
C THR A 152 7.98 15.22 6.88
N GLY A 153 8.97 14.40 7.24
CA GLY A 153 8.96 13.56 8.44
C GLY A 153 8.96 14.37 9.74
N ARG A 154 7.75 14.74 10.19
CA ARG A 154 7.32 15.32 11.48
C ARG A 154 6.95 16.80 11.47
N SER A 155 5.66 17.06 11.26
CA SER A 155 4.92 17.87 12.22
C SER A 155 3.88 16.97 12.89
N GLN A 156 3.57 17.23 14.16
CA GLN A 156 2.42 16.73 14.94
C GLN A 156 2.64 15.53 15.87
N SER A 157 3.20 15.83 17.04
CA SER A 157 2.68 15.34 18.32
C SER A 157 1.40 16.12 18.67
N GLY A 158 0.24 15.46 18.60
CA GLY A 158 -1.03 15.96 19.14
C GLY A 158 -1.89 16.80 18.17
N GLY A 159 -3.03 16.24 17.75
CA GLY A 159 -4.15 17.00 17.19
C GLY A 159 -4.17 17.17 15.66
N ALA A 160 -4.97 16.32 14.99
CA ALA A 160 -5.35 16.35 13.58
C ALA A 160 -4.26 15.97 12.53
N PRO A 161 -4.60 15.19 11.48
CA PRO A 161 -3.61 14.41 10.77
C PRO A 161 -2.89 15.18 9.67
N VAL A 162 -1.60 14.88 9.50
CA VAL A 162 -0.74 15.21 8.34
C VAL A 162 -1.17 14.40 7.11
N GLU A 163 -2.48 14.30 6.84
CA GLU A 163 -3.06 13.44 5.79
C GLU A 163 -2.98 14.07 4.39
N ALA A 164 -2.86 15.40 4.31
CA ALA A 164 -3.04 16.17 3.08
C ALA A 164 -1.77 16.24 2.22
N ARG A 165 -0.59 16.60 2.75
CA ARG A 165 0.52 17.09 1.88
C ARG A 165 1.21 16.04 1.02
N CYS A 166 1.38 14.80 1.48
CA CYS A 166 2.02 13.76 0.66
C CYS A 166 1.06 13.20 -0.42
N ALA A 167 -0.25 13.19 -0.14
CA ALA A 167 -1.27 12.83 -1.12
C ALA A 167 -1.54 13.96 -2.11
N ASP A 168 -1.52 15.21 -1.64
CA ASP A 168 -1.70 16.39 -2.49
C ASP A 168 -0.53 16.61 -3.44
N ASP A 169 0.71 16.27 -3.06
CA ASP A 169 1.87 16.39 -3.97
C ASP A 169 1.86 15.31 -5.07
N VAL A 170 1.22 14.16 -4.81
CA VAL A 170 0.92 13.14 -5.83
C VAL A 170 -0.27 13.59 -6.70
N ARG A 171 -1.34 14.14 -6.10
CA ARG A 171 -2.56 14.59 -6.79
C ARG A 171 -2.39 15.88 -7.61
N SER A 172 -1.55 16.82 -7.18
CA SER A 172 -1.35 18.14 -7.82
C SER A 172 -0.30 18.15 -8.94
N ARG A 173 0.48 17.07 -9.07
CA ARG A 173 1.52 16.92 -10.10
C ARG A 173 1.18 15.85 -11.15
N MET A 174 -0.04 15.31 -11.04
CA MET A 174 -0.81 14.71 -12.14
C MET A 174 -1.30 15.78 -13.10
#